data_AF-A0A3B8UZB0-F1
#
_entry.id   AF-A0A3B8UZB0-F1
#
_cell.length_a   1.000
_cell.length_b   1.000
_cell.length_c   1.000
_cell.angle_alpha   90.00
_cell.angle_beta   90.00
_cell.angle_gamma   90.00
#
_symmetry.space_group_name_H-M   'P 1'
#
loop_
_entity.id
_entity.type
_entity.pdbx_description
1 polymer ?
#
loop_
_entity_poly.entity_id
_entity_poly.type
_entity_poly.pdbx_seq_one_letter_code
_entity_poly.pdbx_strand_id
1 'polypeptide(L)'
;MMTIPEEIGMERALAPDFTSGEQWAAWNAMFSGRDAASGLPLAAFDLETGLIDRTVIERDWSRYDIAAMLRADPERIAAVFRDKVRLLCGDRDSFYLDLAVERLAKAVAEARSRLESPDGPGYVELVPGATHGTIVPIAMQRWYPELRRLVAEAPER
;
A
#
# COMPACT_ATOMS: atom_id res chain seq x y z
N MET A 1 -0.72 20.19 -4.02
CA MET A 1 -0.51 19.10 -3.04
C MET A 1 0.43 19.63 -1.99
N MET A 2 0.21 19.32 -0.72
CA MET A 2 1.17 19.63 0.33
C MET A 2 2.40 18.72 0.18
N THR A 3 3.55 19.18 0.64
CA THR A 3 4.74 18.36 0.83
C THR A 3 4.59 17.51 2.09
N ILE A 4 5.33 16.40 2.20
CA ILE A 4 5.32 15.54 3.40
C ILE A 4 5.57 16.34 4.70
N PRO A 5 6.55 17.26 4.77
CA PRO A 5 6.74 18.09 5.97
C PRO A 5 5.55 19.00 6.30
N GLU A 6 4.86 19.54 5.28
CA GLU A 6 3.67 20.36 5.50
C GLU A 6 2.49 19.53 6.04
N GLU A 7 2.29 18.31 5.54
CA GLU A 7 1.26 17.40 6.02
C GLU A 7 1.50 16.94 7.46
N ILE A 8 2.74 16.52 7.76
CA ILE A 8 3.15 16.14 9.10
C ILE A 8 3.05 17.33 10.06
N GLY A 9 3.47 18.52 9.60
CA GLY A 9 3.37 19.76 10.39
C GLY A 9 1.93 20.15 10.70
N MET A 10 1.02 20.00 9.73
CA MET A 10 -0.42 20.20 9.94
C MET A 10 -0.97 19.20 10.96
N GLU A 11 -0.69 17.90 10.80
CA GLU A 11 -1.17 16.89 11.75
C GLU A 11 -0.63 17.11 13.16
N ARG A 12 0.65 17.46 13.29
CA ARG A 12 1.27 17.82 14.58
C ARG A 12 0.57 19.00 15.23
N ALA A 13 0.14 19.99 14.44
CA ALA A 13 -0.59 21.14 14.95
C ALA A 13 -2.03 20.80 15.39
N LEU A 14 -2.67 19.82 14.73
CA LEU A 14 -4.01 19.34 15.09
C LEU A 14 -3.98 18.50 16.37
N ALA A 15 -3.07 17.52 16.44
CA ALA A 15 -2.93 16.62 17.58
C ALA A 15 -1.50 16.02 17.62
N PRO A 16 -0.61 16.52 18.49
CA PRO A 16 0.79 16.09 18.53
C PRO A 16 0.99 14.67 19.10
N ASP A 17 -0.06 14.04 19.64
CA ASP A 17 -0.09 12.70 20.22
C ASP A 17 -0.67 11.63 19.27
N PHE A 18 -0.68 11.92 17.96
CA PHE A 18 -1.22 11.03 16.92
C PHE A 18 -2.71 10.69 17.08
N THR A 19 -3.50 11.62 17.61
CA THR A 19 -4.97 11.50 17.64
C THR A 19 -5.69 12.45 16.68
N SER A 20 -4.99 12.92 15.63
CA SER A 20 -5.52 13.89 14.65
C SER A 20 -6.70 13.33 13.85
N GLY A 21 -6.77 12.00 13.70
CA GLY A 21 -7.72 11.33 12.81
C GLY A 21 -7.34 11.39 11.33
N GLU A 22 -6.24 12.08 11.02
CA GLU A 22 -5.68 12.23 9.68
C GLU A 22 -4.78 11.03 9.31
N GLN A 23 -4.17 11.06 8.13
CA GLN A 23 -3.51 9.91 7.51
C GLN A 23 -2.37 9.30 8.34
N TRP A 24 -1.48 10.12 8.90
CA TRP A 24 -0.31 9.67 9.65
C TRP A 24 -0.71 9.04 10.99
N ALA A 25 -1.64 9.68 11.71
CA ALA A 25 -2.28 9.10 12.89
C ALA A 25 -3.03 7.79 12.58
N ALA A 26 -3.77 7.75 11.46
CA ALA A 26 -4.51 6.57 11.05
C ALA A 26 -3.57 5.38 10.76
N TRP A 27 -2.39 5.60 10.18
CA TRP A 27 -1.42 4.51 9.96
C TRP A 27 -0.93 3.90 11.27
N ASN A 28 -0.56 4.73 12.25
CA ASN A 28 -0.20 4.21 13.58
C ASN A 28 -1.37 3.42 14.20
N ALA A 29 -2.60 3.94 14.11
CA ALA A 29 -3.79 3.24 14.59
C ALA A 29 -4.05 1.89 13.90
N MET A 30 -3.77 1.78 12.60
CA MET A 30 -4.02 0.56 11.83
C MET A 30 -2.92 -0.50 11.98
N PHE A 31 -1.66 -0.07 12.07
CA PHE A 31 -0.52 -0.97 11.93
C PHE A 31 0.29 -1.15 13.22
N SER A 32 0.21 -0.24 14.18
CA SER A 32 0.95 -0.34 15.44
C SER A 32 0.18 -1.09 16.54
N GLY A 33 0.92 -1.70 17.46
CA GLY A 33 0.37 -2.11 18.75
C GLY A 33 -0.01 -0.89 19.61
N ARG A 34 -0.65 -1.14 20.75
CA ARG A 34 -1.03 -0.09 21.71
C ARG A 34 0.03 0.06 22.80
N ASP A 35 0.28 1.29 23.20
CA ASP A 35 1.01 1.59 24.42
C ASP A 35 0.19 1.17 25.64
N ALA A 36 0.83 0.54 26.62
CA ALA A 36 0.15 -0.07 27.75
C ALA A 36 -0.39 0.97 28.75
N ALA A 37 0.24 2.14 28.84
CA ALA A 37 -0.12 3.18 29.80
C ALA A 37 -1.21 4.11 29.24
N SER A 38 -1.02 4.60 28.02
CA SER A 38 -1.93 5.54 27.37
C SER A 38 -3.07 4.87 26.59
N GLY A 39 -2.89 3.61 26.17
CA GLY A 39 -3.84 2.90 25.31
C GLY A 39 -3.85 3.37 23.85
N LEU A 40 -3.04 4.38 23.53
CA LEU A 40 -2.86 4.94 22.19
C LEU A 40 -1.99 4.04 21.32
N PRO A 41 -2.10 4.10 19.98
CA PRO A 41 -1.20 3.39 19.09
C PRO A 41 0.24 3.88 19.27
N LEU A 42 1.21 2.97 19.17
CA LEU A 42 2.62 3.34 19.20
C LEU A 42 3.02 4.05 17.91
N ALA A 43 3.72 5.17 18.05
CA ALA A 43 4.20 5.94 16.91
C ALA A 43 5.34 5.19 16.19
N ALA A 44 5.21 4.96 14.89
CA ALA A 44 6.25 4.35 14.08
C ALA A 44 7.34 5.35 13.63
N PHE A 45 7.10 6.65 13.82
CA PHE A 45 8.02 7.72 13.47
C PHE A 45 7.76 8.95 14.34
N ASP A 46 8.76 9.81 14.44
CA ASP A 46 8.68 11.08 15.14
C ASP A 46 8.16 12.20 14.21
N LEU A 47 7.12 12.94 14.63
CA LEU A 47 6.47 13.99 13.83
C LEU A 47 7.38 15.22 13.58
N GLU A 48 8.47 15.38 14.32
CA GLU A 48 9.35 16.54 14.21
C GLU A 48 10.58 16.25 13.35
N THR A 49 11.23 15.13 13.63
CA THR A 49 12.50 14.72 13.02
C THR A 49 12.32 13.76 11.85
N GLY A 50 11.16 13.11 11.73
CA GLY A 50 10.91 12.04 10.77
C GLY A 50 11.71 10.76 11.06
N LEU A 51 12.34 10.64 12.23
CA LEU A 51 13.06 9.42 12.62
C LEU A 51 12.07 8.26 12.76
N ILE A 52 12.36 7.16 12.08
CA ILE A 52 11.55 5.94 12.11
C ILE A 52 11.96 5.07 13.30
N ASP A 53 10.98 4.67 14.13
CA ASP A 53 11.18 3.66 15.16
C ASP A 53 11.13 2.26 14.53
N ARG A 54 12.32 1.73 14.22
CA ARG A 54 12.47 0.40 13.64
C ARG A 54 11.90 -0.71 14.51
N THR A 55 11.86 -0.54 15.83
CA THR A 55 11.31 -1.56 16.73
C THR A 55 9.82 -1.73 16.50
N VAL A 56 9.10 -0.62 16.34
CA VAL A 56 7.65 -0.63 16.01
C VAL A 56 7.44 -1.20 14.62
N ILE A 57 8.26 -0.81 13.64
CA ILE A 57 8.16 -1.35 12.27
C ILE A 57 8.35 -2.88 12.26
N GLU A 58 9.42 -3.37 12.88
CA GLU A 58 9.76 -4.79 12.88
C GLU A 58 8.75 -5.63 13.66
N ARG A 59 8.31 -5.15 14.83
CA ARG A 59 7.38 -5.89 15.68
C ARG A 59 5.95 -5.86 15.14
N ASP A 60 5.50 -4.72 14.64
CA ASP A 60 4.09 -4.48 14.36
C ASP A 60 3.76 -4.34 12.88
N TRP A 61 4.52 -3.54 12.12
CA TRP A 61 4.15 -3.23 10.73
C TRP A 61 4.57 -4.34 9.76
N SER A 62 5.68 -5.03 10.04
CA SER A 62 6.28 -6.05 9.17
C SER A 62 5.33 -7.19 8.81
N ARG A 63 4.37 -7.52 9.70
CA ARG A 63 3.36 -8.55 9.46
C ARG A 63 2.34 -8.19 8.37
N TYR A 64 2.32 -6.93 7.93
CA TYR A 64 1.49 -6.44 6.83
C TYR A 64 2.28 -6.22 5.53
N ASP A 65 3.59 -6.47 5.52
CA ASP A 65 4.41 -6.35 4.30
C ASP A 65 4.02 -7.43 3.29
N ILE A 66 3.33 -7.01 2.23
CA ILE A 66 2.86 -7.89 1.15
C ILE A 66 4.04 -8.57 0.44
N ALA A 67 5.17 -7.89 0.28
CA ALA A 67 6.36 -8.50 -0.33
C ALA A 67 6.97 -9.56 0.60
N ALA A 68 6.92 -9.36 1.92
CA ALA A 68 7.31 -10.39 2.88
C ALA A 68 6.35 -11.58 2.86
N MET A 69 5.04 -11.35 2.80
CA MET A 69 4.05 -12.42 2.64
C MET A 69 4.28 -13.23 1.37
N LEU A 70 4.57 -12.56 0.24
CA LEU A 70 4.90 -13.22 -1.02
C LEU A 70 6.18 -14.06 -0.90
N ARG A 71 7.23 -13.56 -0.24
CA ARG A 71 8.47 -14.32 -0.04
C ARG A 71 8.26 -15.55 0.85
N ALA A 72 7.39 -15.44 1.86
CA ALA A 72 7.10 -16.53 2.78
C ALA A 72 6.28 -17.66 2.13
N ASP A 73 5.39 -17.32 1.20
CA ASP A 73 4.52 -18.28 0.52
C ASP A 73 4.31 -17.88 -0.96
N PRO A 74 5.34 -18.08 -1.81
CA PRO A 74 5.34 -17.58 -3.18
C PRO A 74 4.29 -18.28 -4.05
N GLU A 75 4.08 -19.59 -3.89
CA GLU A 75 3.12 -20.35 -4.70
C GLU A 75 1.69 -19.84 -4.49
N ARG A 76 1.28 -19.68 -3.24
CA ARG A 76 -0.07 -19.19 -2.92
C ARG A 76 -0.26 -17.73 -3.30
N ILE A 77 0.69 -16.86 -2.93
CA ILE A 77 0.51 -15.42 -3.11
C ILE A 77 0.68 -15.03 -4.58
N ALA A 78 1.63 -15.62 -5.31
CA ALA A 78 1.79 -15.33 -6.74
C ALA A 78 0.56 -15.73 -7.56
N ALA A 79 -0.12 -16.85 -7.21
CA ALA A 79 -1.40 -17.22 -7.82
C ALA A 79 -2.48 -16.15 -7.57
N VAL A 80 -2.58 -15.62 -6.35
CA VAL A 80 -3.51 -14.52 -6.04
C VAL A 80 -3.20 -13.27 -6.88
N PHE A 81 -1.92 -12.91 -7.01
CA PHE A 81 -1.51 -11.77 -7.84
C PHE A 81 -1.78 -11.99 -9.34
N ARG A 82 -1.56 -13.21 -9.83
CA ARG A 82 -1.84 -13.60 -11.22
C ARG A 82 -3.34 -13.51 -11.56
N ASP A 83 -4.21 -13.92 -10.63
CA ASP A 83 -5.63 -14.14 -10.96
C ASP A 83 -6.53 -12.98 -10.50
N LYS A 84 -6.20 -12.34 -9.38
CA LYS A 84 -7.15 -11.49 -8.63
C LYS A 84 -6.71 -10.03 -8.49
N VAL A 85 -5.41 -9.74 -8.43
CA VAL A 85 -4.93 -8.38 -8.12
C VAL A 85 -4.80 -7.52 -9.37
N ARG A 86 -5.36 -6.31 -9.33
CA ARG A 86 -5.08 -5.22 -10.26
C ARG A 86 -4.52 -4.07 -9.44
N LEU A 87 -3.25 -3.76 -9.61
CA LEU A 87 -2.57 -2.68 -8.89
C LEU A 87 -1.98 -1.70 -9.89
N LEU A 88 -2.39 -0.44 -9.80
CA LEU A 88 -1.85 0.68 -10.54
C LEU A 88 -1.25 1.68 -9.57
N CYS A 89 -0.05 2.16 -9.87
CA CYS A 89 0.60 3.27 -9.18
C CYS A 89 1.21 4.19 -10.23
N GLY A 90 1.27 5.50 -9.98
CA GLY A 90 2.00 6.39 -10.88
C GLY A 90 3.50 6.30 -10.65
N ASP A 91 4.33 6.34 -11.69
CA ASP A 91 5.80 6.36 -11.53
C ASP A 91 6.35 7.72 -11.06
N ARG A 92 5.49 8.73 -10.93
CA ARG A 92 5.75 10.03 -10.32
C ARG A 92 4.81 10.28 -9.15
N ASP A 93 4.53 9.22 -8.37
CA ASP A 93 3.67 9.33 -7.20
C ASP A 93 4.22 10.43 -6.27
N SER A 94 3.34 11.34 -5.89
CA SER A 94 3.75 12.55 -5.18
C SER A 94 4.02 12.29 -3.69
N PHE A 95 3.67 11.10 -3.20
CA PHE A 95 3.98 10.56 -1.88
C PHE A 95 5.10 9.51 -1.91
N TYR A 96 5.77 9.32 -3.06
CA TYR A 96 6.86 8.36 -3.25
C TYR A 96 6.47 6.88 -3.01
N LEU A 97 5.18 6.55 -3.15
CA LEU A 97 4.67 5.18 -2.99
C LEU A 97 5.11 4.25 -4.13
N ASP A 98 5.51 4.82 -5.26
CA ASP A 98 6.03 4.14 -6.44
C ASP A 98 7.24 3.24 -6.10
N LEU A 99 8.11 3.67 -5.19
CA LEU A 99 9.29 2.91 -4.78
C LEU A 99 8.92 1.56 -4.14
N ALA A 100 7.86 1.53 -3.31
CA ALA A 100 7.38 0.31 -2.70
C ALA A 100 6.69 -0.59 -3.73
N VAL A 101 5.89 0.01 -4.62
CA VAL A 101 5.18 -0.70 -5.69
C VAL A 101 6.14 -1.29 -6.70
N GLU A 102 7.23 -0.61 -7.05
CA GLU A 102 8.27 -1.11 -7.95
C GLU A 102 8.93 -2.38 -7.39
N ARG A 103 9.27 -2.37 -6.09
CA ARG A 103 9.84 -3.53 -5.40
C ARG A 103 8.87 -4.69 -5.38
N LEU A 104 7.59 -4.42 -5.09
CA LEU A 104 6.54 -5.43 -5.11
C LEU A 104 6.34 -6.01 -6.53
N ALA A 105 6.31 -5.15 -7.56
CA ALA A 105 6.14 -5.57 -8.95
C ALA A 105 7.25 -6.53 -9.39
N LYS A 106 8.52 -6.22 -9.05
CA LYS A 106 9.67 -7.10 -9.32
C LYS A 106 9.51 -8.45 -8.61
N ALA A 107 9.17 -8.44 -7.32
CA ALA A 107 8.98 -9.66 -6.55
C ALA A 107 7.83 -10.53 -7.08
N VAL A 108 6.71 -9.90 -7.47
CA VAL A 108 5.55 -10.59 -8.07
C VAL A 108 5.90 -11.20 -9.42
N ALA A 109 6.60 -10.46 -10.28
CA ALA A 109 7.04 -10.97 -11.59
C ALA A 109 7.96 -12.19 -11.44
N GLU A 110 8.93 -12.12 -10.51
CA GLU A 110 9.82 -13.23 -10.21
C GLU A 110 9.07 -14.45 -9.65
N ALA A 111 8.13 -14.24 -8.73
CA ALA A 111 7.35 -15.34 -8.16
C ALA A 111 6.40 -15.97 -9.18
N ARG A 112 5.77 -15.16 -10.05
CA ARG A 112 4.87 -15.64 -11.11
C ARG A 112 5.59 -16.47 -12.15
N SER A 113 6.84 -16.13 -12.51
CA SER A 113 7.60 -16.89 -13.52
C SER A 113 7.92 -18.33 -13.09
N ARG A 114 7.77 -18.65 -11.80
CA ARG A 114 7.96 -19.99 -11.23
C ARG A 114 6.66 -20.81 -11.18
N LEU A 115 5.51 -20.23 -11.51
CA LEU A 115 4.24 -20.95 -11.60
C LEU A 115 4.21 -21.78 -12.90
N GLU A 116 3.51 -22.91 -12.87
CA GLU A 116 3.28 -23.73 -14.08
C GLU A 116 2.62 -22.93 -15.21
N SER A 117 1.71 -22.03 -14.85
CA SER A 117 1.11 -21.03 -15.74
C SER A 117 1.32 -19.63 -15.16
N PRO A 118 2.25 -18.84 -15.72
CA PRO A 118 2.55 -17.50 -15.23
C PRO A 118 1.52 -16.45 -15.67
N ASP A 119 0.80 -16.73 -16.76
CA ASP A 119 -0.14 -15.80 -17.38
C ASP A 119 -1.49 -15.78 -16.68
N GLY A 120 -2.08 -14.59 -16.58
CA GLY A 120 -3.38 -14.37 -15.96
C GLY A 120 -3.76 -12.90 -15.97
N PRO A 121 -5.01 -12.58 -15.63
CA PRO A 121 -5.57 -11.24 -15.82
C PRO A 121 -5.06 -10.20 -14.82
N GLY A 122 -4.37 -10.61 -13.76
CA GLY A 122 -3.82 -9.72 -12.74
C GLY A 122 -2.51 -9.04 -13.15
N TYR A 123 -2.28 -7.84 -12.62
CA TYR A 123 -1.14 -7.01 -12.93
C TYR A 123 -0.75 -6.07 -11.78
N VAL A 124 0.52 -5.70 -11.76
CA VAL A 124 1.10 -4.62 -10.94
C VAL A 124 1.85 -3.72 -11.91
N GLU A 125 1.35 -2.51 -12.13
CA GLU A 125 1.88 -1.59 -13.14
C GLU A 125 2.16 -0.21 -12.55
N LEU A 126 3.34 0.32 -12.90
CA LEU A 126 3.69 1.72 -12.74
C LEU A 126 3.30 2.46 -14.03
N VAL A 127 2.39 3.43 -13.92
CA VAL A 127 1.86 4.21 -15.03
C VAL A 127 2.78 5.40 -15.30
N PRO A 128 3.38 5.51 -16.50
CA PRO A 128 4.34 6.56 -16.81
C PRO A 128 3.76 7.98 -16.71
N GLY A 129 4.48 8.87 -16.05
CA GLY A 129 4.13 10.27 -15.84
C GLY A 129 2.96 10.52 -14.88
N ALA A 130 2.30 9.47 -14.39
CA ALA A 130 1.17 9.63 -13.49
C ALA A 130 1.65 9.96 -12.07
N THR A 131 0.89 10.83 -11.40
CA THR A 131 1.09 11.22 -10.01
C THR A 131 0.01 10.61 -9.12
N HIS A 132 0.10 10.82 -7.81
CA HIS A 132 -0.92 10.34 -6.88
C HIS A 132 -2.32 10.89 -7.21
N GLY A 133 -2.39 12.14 -7.69
CA GLY A 133 -3.66 12.78 -8.07
C GLY A 133 -4.18 12.34 -9.43
N THR A 134 -3.30 11.99 -10.38
CA THR A 134 -3.73 11.63 -11.75
C THR A 134 -3.94 10.13 -11.93
N ILE A 135 -3.38 9.28 -11.07
CA ILE A 135 -3.56 7.82 -11.16
C ILE A 135 -5.03 7.40 -10.93
N VAL A 136 -5.78 8.10 -10.07
CA VAL A 136 -7.18 7.77 -9.76
C VAL A 136 -8.09 7.79 -11.00
N PRO A 137 -8.19 8.89 -11.77
CA PRO A 137 -9.03 8.90 -12.97
C PRO A 137 -8.52 7.92 -14.05
N ILE A 138 -7.21 7.70 -14.18
CA ILE A 138 -6.64 6.70 -15.10
C ILE A 138 -7.10 5.28 -14.70
N ALA A 139 -6.98 4.95 -13.41
CA ALA A 139 -7.39 3.66 -12.88
C ALA A 139 -8.89 3.43 -13.07
N MET A 140 -9.73 4.42 -12.79
CA MET A 140 -11.18 4.33 -13.01
C MET A 140 -11.53 4.05 -14.48
N GLN A 141 -10.86 4.71 -15.43
CA GLN A 141 -11.09 4.46 -16.86
C GLN A 141 -10.75 3.03 -17.28
N ARG A 142 -9.72 2.43 -16.67
CA ARG A 142 -9.31 1.03 -16.94
C ARG A 142 -10.18 0.01 -16.21
N TRP A 143 -10.45 0.24 -14.93
CA TRP A 143 -11.14 -0.71 -14.07
C TRP A 143 -12.65 -0.72 -14.26
N TYR A 144 -13.31 0.40 -14.58
CA TYR A 144 -14.77 0.41 -14.67
C TYR A 144 -15.34 -0.52 -15.76
N PRO A 145 -14.79 -0.56 -16.99
CA PRO A 145 -15.23 -1.54 -17.98
C PRO A 145 -14.99 -2.99 -17.54
N GLU A 146 -13.82 -3.27 -16.94
CA GLU A 146 -13.47 -4.60 -16.45
C GLU A 146 -14.41 -5.03 -15.31
N LEU A 147 -14.65 -4.17 -14.33
CA LEU A 147 -15.54 -4.42 -13.20
C LEU A 147 -16.98 -4.66 -13.67
N ARG A 148 -17.47 -3.86 -14.63
CA ARG A 148 -18.81 -4.07 -15.21
C ARG A 148 -18.92 -5.45 -15.85
N ARG A 149 -17.90 -5.86 -16.60
CA ARG A 149 -17.83 -7.19 -17.21
C ARG A 149 -17.81 -8.28 -16.15
N LEU A 150 -16.95 -8.18 -15.13
CA LEU A 150 -16.85 -9.15 -14.04
C LEU A 150 -18.15 -9.29 -13.24
N VAL A 151 -18.87 -8.19 -13.02
CA VAL A 151 -20.18 -8.20 -12.34
C VAL A 151 -21.25 -8.85 -13.23
N ALA A 152 -21.26 -8.58 -14.53
CA ALA A 152 -22.22 -9.19 -15.46
C ALA A 152 -22.00 -10.69 -15.68
N GLU A 153 -20.74 -11.13 -15.61
CA GLU A 153 -20.34 -12.55 -15.73
C GLU A 153 -20.39 -13.30 -14.38
N ALA A 154 -20.60 -12.60 -13.26
CA ALA A 154 -20.62 -13.24 -11.95
C ALA A 154 -21.84 -14.16 -11.83
N PRO A 155 -21.68 -15.41 -11.35
CA PRO A 155 -22.81 -16.28 -11.07
C PRO A 155 -23.72 -15.64 -10.02
N GLU A 156 -25.04 -15.87 -10.14
CA GLU A 156 -25.99 -15.48 -9.09
C GLU A 156 -25.59 -16.16 -7.77
N ARG A 157 -25.55 -15.38 -6.70
CA ARG A 157 -25.13 -15.82 -5.36
C ARG A 157 -26.25 -16.51 -4.61
#